data_AF-A0AA89APS2-F1
#
_entry.id   AF-A0AA89APS2-F1
#
_cell.length_a   1.000
_cell.length_b   1.000
_cell.length_c   1.000
_cell.angle_alpha   90.00
_cell.angle_beta   90.00
_cell.angle_gamma   90.00
#
_symmetry.space_group_name_H-M   'P 1'
#
loop_
_entity.id
_entity.type
_entity.pdbx_description
1 polymer ?
#
loop_
_entity_poly.entity_id
_entity_poly.type
_entity_poly.pdbx_seq_one_letter_code
_entity_poly.pdbx_strand_id
1 'polypeptide(L)'
;MHDLQMIVHKIISERIKVDEQMQVATIIDKLPNSWKEFQKGLRHKQSKLSIINLVARLQIEEEDRKQDKKNEALANNTYANHANILQGNSNANSNGAKKWNQG
;
A
#
# COMPACT_ATOMS: atom_id res chain seq x y z
N MET A 1 -13.58 -36.25 -30.95
CA MET A 1 -14.42 -35.05 -30.69
C MET A 1 -15.41 -35.27 -29.54
N HIS A 2 -15.88 -36.50 -29.28
CA HIS A 2 -16.75 -36.83 -28.14
C HIS A 2 -16.05 -36.74 -26.77
N ASP A 3 -14.78 -37.13 -26.66
CA ASP A 3 -14.08 -37.18 -25.36
C ASP A 3 -13.88 -35.79 -24.74
N LEU A 4 -13.57 -34.79 -25.57
CA LEU A 4 -13.45 -33.39 -25.16
C LEU A 4 -14.78 -32.83 -24.66
N GLN A 5 -15.89 -33.13 -25.35
CA GLN A 5 -17.21 -32.71 -24.92
C GLN A 5 -17.62 -33.36 -23.60
N MET A 6 -17.28 -34.64 -23.39
CA MET A 6 -17.54 -35.35 -22.14
C MET A 6 -16.73 -34.77 -20.96
N ILE A 7 -15.45 -34.42 -21.19
CA ILE A 7 -14.62 -33.76 -20.18
C ILE A 7 -15.19 -32.38 -19.82
N VAL A 8 -15.55 -31.57 -20.83
CA VAL A 8 -16.15 -30.24 -20.61
C VAL A 8 -17.49 -30.35 -19.88
N HIS A 9 -18.35 -31.29 -20.27
CA HIS A 9 -19.63 -31.51 -19.59
C HIS A 9 -19.43 -31.94 -18.15
N LYS A 10 -18.44 -32.79 -17.87
CA LYS A 10 -18.13 -33.26 -16.51
C LYS A 10 -17.59 -32.13 -15.64
N ILE A 11 -16.71 -31.27 -16.17
CA ILE A 11 -16.21 -30.07 -15.48
C ILE A 11 -17.37 -29.12 -15.12
N ILE A 12 -18.28 -28.90 -16.06
CA ILE A 12 -19.45 -28.03 -15.86
C ILE A 12 -20.45 -28.68 -14.88
N SER A 13 -20.73 -29.99 -15.01
CA SER A 13 -21.71 -30.70 -14.18
C SER A 13 -21.23 -30.94 -12.76
N GLU A 14 -19.93 -31.18 -12.56
CA GLU A 14 -19.34 -31.34 -11.23
C GLU A 14 -19.25 -30.02 -10.46
N ARG A 15 -19.57 -28.88 -11.11
CA ARG A 15 -19.35 -27.53 -10.57
C ARG A 15 -18.06 -27.50 -9.76
N ILE A 16 -16.94 -27.97 -10.34
CA ILE A 16 -15.71 -28.30 -9.62
C ILE A 16 -15.50 -27.23 -8.55
N LYS A 17 -15.85 -27.58 -7.31
CA LYS A 17 -15.82 -26.63 -6.20
C LYS A 17 -14.34 -26.41 -5.98
N VAL A 18 -13.84 -25.30 -6.51
CA VAL A 18 -12.46 -24.89 -6.32
C VAL A 18 -12.28 -24.84 -4.80
N ASP A 19 -11.36 -25.67 -4.32
CA ASP A 19 -11.09 -25.79 -2.89
C ASP A 19 -10.84 -24.39 -2.30
N GLU A 20 -11.30 -24.15 -1.07
CA GLU A 20 -11.18 -22.83 -0.45
C GLU A 20 -9.71 -22.37 -0.41
N GLN A 21 -8.77 -23.30 -0.19
CA GLN A 21 -7.35 -22.98 -0.18
C GLN A 21 -6.83 -22.60 -1.57
N MET A 22 -7.37 -23.19 -2.63
CA MET A 22 -7.04 -22.82 -4.01
C MET A 22 -7.60 -21.42 -4.36
N GLN A 23 -8.79 -21.08 -3.86
CA GLN A 23 -9.34 -19.73 -4.02
C GLN A 23 -8.50 -18.70 -3.26
N VAL A 24 -8.15 -18.98 -2.00
CA VAL A 24 -7.27 -18.13 -1.18
C VAL A 24 -5.92 -17.94 -1.88
N ALA A 25 -5.29 -19.02 -2.38
CA ALA A 25 -4.04 -18.97 -3.13
C ALA A 25 -4.15 -18.03 -4.34
N THR A 26 -5.21 -18.23 -5.14
CA THR A 26 -5.46 -17.48 -6.37
C THR A 26 -5.65 -16.00 -6.08
N ILE A 27 -6.39 -15.65 -5.01
CA ILE A 27 -6.58 -14.24 -4.62
C ILE A 27 -5.25 -13.62 -4.19
N ILE A 28 -4.44 -14.32 -3.38
CA ILE A 28 -3.10 -13.84 -2.98
C ILE A 28 -2.22 -13.59 -4.20
N ASP A 29 -2.21 -14.51 -5.16
CA ASP A 29 -1.44 -14.40 -6.41
C ASP A 29 -1.90 -13.24 -7.29
N LYS A 30 -3.17 -12.86 -7.23
CA LYS A 30 -3.75 -11.75 -8.01
C LYS A 30 -3.56 -10.38 -7.37
N LEU A 31 -3.00 -10.27 -6.16
CA LEU A 31 -2.72 -8.97 -5.56
C LEU A 31 -1.63 -8.20 -6.36
N PRO A 32 -1.70 -6.86 -6.42
CA PRO A 32 -0.70 -6.06 -7.13
C PRO A 32 0.71 -6.20 -6.57
N ASN A 33 1.72 -5.96 -7.40
CA ASN A 33 3.14 -6.00 -6.97
C ASN A 33 3.46 -5.04 -5.82
N SER A 34 2.70 -3.95 -5.66
CA SER A 34 2.85 -3.03 -4.51
C SER A 34 2.49 -3.67 -3.16
N TRP A 35 1.87 -4.85 -3.17
CA TRP A 35 1.49 -5.63 -1.99
C TRP A 35 2.45 -6.81 -1.71
N LYS A 36 3.63 -6.86 -2.36
CA LYS A 36 4.55 -8.01 -2.33
C LYS A 36 4.93 -8.48 -0.92
N GLU A 37 5.24 -7.56 -0.02
CA GLU A 37 5.60 -7.93 1.36
C GLU A 37 4.40 -8.49 2.13
N PHE A 38 3.22 -7.92 1.91
CA PHE A 38 1.97 -8.43 2.48
C PHE A 38 1.60 -9.80 1.92
N GLN A 39 1.73 -10.00 0.59
CA GLN A 39 1.55 -11.29 -0.08
C GLN A 39 2.44 -12.37 0.54
N LYS A 40 3.73 -12.06 0.80
CA LYS A 40 4.66 -13.00 1.45
C LYS A 40 4.13 -13.42 2.82
N GLY A 41 3.67 -12.46 3.63
CA GLY A 41 3.02 -12.73 4.91
C GLY A 41 1.77 -13.62 4.82
N LEU A 42 0.94 -13.41 3.79
CA LEU A 42 -0.24 -14.24 3.54
C LEU A 42 0.13 -15.67 3.12
N ARG A 43 1.14 -15.86 2.26
CA ARG A 43 1.59 -17.20 1.83
C ARG A 43 2.02 -18.08 3.00
N HIS A 44 2.71 -17.51 3.99
CA HIS A 44 3.11 -18.26 5.19
C HIS A 44 1.92 -18.74 6.05
N LYS A 45 0.78 -18.06 5.95
CA LYS A 45 -0.43 -18.36 6.77
C LYS A 45 -1.56 -18.95 5.92
N GLN A 46 -1.32 -19.18 4.63
CA GLN A 46 -2.34 -19.49 3.62
C GLN A 46 -3.18 -20.70 4.02
N SER A 47 -2.55 -21.79 4.48
CA SER A 47 -3.22 -23.04 4.87
C SER A 47 -4.23 -22.91 6.01
N LYS A 48 -4.24 -21.78 6.73
CA LYS A 48 -5.15 -21.48 7.85
C LYS A 48 -6.14 -20.35 7.53
N LEU A 49 -6.08 -19.80 6.32
CA LEU A 49 -6.94 -18.69 5.91
C LEU A 49 -8.22 -19.21 5.25
N SER A 50 -9.34 -18.65 5.67
CA SER A 50 -10.61 -18.68 4.94
C SER A 50 -10.72 -17.45 4.06
N ILE A 51 -11.64 -17.47 3.09
CA ILE A 51 -11.87 -16.31 2.21
C ILE A 51 -12.32 -15.09 3.01
N ILE A 52 -13.22 -15.27 3.99
CA ILE A 52 -13.71 -14.18 4.85
C ILE A 52 -12.55 -13.53 5.61
N ASN A 53 -11.67 -14.34 6.20
CA ASN A 53 -10.51 -13.84 6.93
C ASN A 53 -9.50 -13.14 6.01
N LEU A 54 -9.35 -13.62 4.77
CA LEU A 54 -8.51 -12.97 3.77
C LEU A 54 -9.06 -11.59 3.39
N VAL A 55 -10.37 -11.48 3.12
CA VAL A 55 -11.02 -10.21 2.76
C VAL A 55 -10.88 -9.18 3.88
N ALA A 56 -11.14 -9.57 5.13
CA ALA A 56 -10.99 -8.67 6.28
C ALA A 56 -9.56 -8.11 6.39
N ARG A 57 -8.54 -8.96 6.18
CA ARG A 57 -7.13 -8.55 6.20
C ARG A 57 -6.78 -7.61 5.04
N LEU A 58 -7.34 -7.85 3.85
CA LEU A 58 -7.14 -6.97 2.69
C LEU A 58 -7.69 -5.58 2.96
N GLN A 59 -8.87 -5.47 3.58
CA GLN A 59 -9.48 -4.18 3.91
C GLN A 59 -8.65 -3.38 4.91
N ILE A 60 -8.14 -4.03 5.96
CA ILE A 60 -7.28 -3.38 6.97
C ILE A 60 -6.01 -2.85 6.31
N GLU A 61 -5.30 -3.71 5.57
CA GLU A 61 -4.07 -3.33 4.89
C GLU A 61 -4.29 -2.23 3.84
N GLU A 62 -5.44 -2.21 3.16
CA GLU A 62 -5.78 -1.13 2.24
C GLU A 62 -5.92 0.22 2.96
N GLU A 63 -6.58 0.23 4.11
CA GLU A 63 -6.74 1.44 4.92
C GLU A 63 -5.41 1.92 5.50
N ASP A 64 -4.58 1.00 6.01
CA ASP A 64 -3.24 1.33 6.52
C ASP A 64 -2.40 2.01 5.44
N ARG A 65 -2.39 1.48 4.21
CA ARG A 65 -1.69 2.12 3.08
C ARG A 65 -2.26 3.49 2.70
N LYS A 66 -3.57 3.72 2.88
CA LYS A 66 -4.18 5.04 2.65
C LYS A 66 -3.70 6.04 3.69
N GLN A 67 -3.63 5.63 4.96
CA GLN A 67 -3.12 6.47 6.04
C GLN A 67 -1.62 6.77 5.85
N ASP A 68 -0.81 5.79 5.46
CA ASP A 68 0.61 6.00 5.18
C ASP A 68 0.84 7.07 4.10
N LYS A 69 0.09 7.01 2.99
CA LYS A 69 0.17 8.02 1.92
C LYS A 69 -0.24 9.42 2.40
N LYS A 70 -1.25 9.50 3.26
CA LYS A 70 -1.69 10.77 3.86
C LYS A 70 -0.59 11.34 4.76
N ASN A 71 0.03 10.49 5.58
CA ASN A 71 1.11 10.89 6.47
C ASN A 71 2.36 11.33 5.70
N GLU A 72 2.70 10.62 4.61
CA GLU A 72 3.78 10.99 3.71
C GLU A 72 3.53 12.36 3.06
N ALA A 73 2.32 12.61 2.55
CA ALA A 73 1.95 13.91 1.97
C ALA A 73 2.05 15.06 2.99
N LEU A 74 1.63 14.83 4.24
CA LEU A 74 1.74 15.81 5.32
C LEU A 74 3.20 16.08 5.71
N ALA A 75 4.03 15.04 5.79
CA ALA A 75 5.45 15.16 6.07
C ALA A 75 6.13 15.99 4.96
N ASN A 76 5.89 15.67 3.70
CA ASN A 76 6.45 16.38 2.55
C ASN A 76 6.06 17.86 2.53
N ASN A 77 4.81 18.20 2.85
CA ASN A 77 4.37 19.59 2.97
C ASN A 77 5.09 20.33 4.12
N THR A 78 5.28 19.66 5.26
CA THR A 78 5.97 20.21 6.42
C THR A 78 7.43 20.53 6.11
N TYR A 79 8.14 19.61 5.44
CA TYR A 79 9.53 19.84 5.01
C TYR A 79 9.63 21.00 4.01
N ALA A 80 8.71 21.10 3.05
CA ALA A 80 8.66 22.22 2.09
C ALA A 80 8.42 23.57 2.79
N ASN A 81 7.51 23.64 3.76
CA ASN A 81 7.25 24.86 4.53
C ASN A 81 8.46 25.26 5.39
N HIS A 82 9.13 24.29 6.03
CA HIS A 82 10.33 24.57 6.82
C HIS A 82 11.48 25.11 5.94
N ALA A 83 11.67 24.57 4.73
CA ALA A 83 12.64 25.09 3.78
C ALA A 83 12.35 26.55 3.36
N ASN A 84 11.07 26.87 3.10
CA ASN A 84 10.66 28.23 2.74
C ASN A 84 10.88 29.25 3.87
N ILE A 85 10.67 28.87 5.14
CA ILE A 85 10.90 29.75 6.29
C ILE A 85 12.40 30.06 6.45
N LEU A 86 13.28 29.07 6.29
CA LEU A 86 14.73 29.27 6.37
C LEU A 86 15.25 30.17 5.24
N GLN A 87 14.71 30.03 4.03
CA GLN A 87 15.12 30.85 2.89
C GLN A 87 14.54 32.27 2.95
N GLY A 88 13.31 32.44 3.45
CA GLY A 88 12.66 33.75 3.60
C GLY A 88 13.27 34.66 4.68
N ASN A 89 13.95 34.10 5.70
CA ASN A 89 14.54 34.87 6.79
C ASN A 89 15.94 35.44 6.48
N SER A 90 16.55 35.07 5.34
CA SER A 90 17.90 35.51 4.98
C SER A 90 17.96 36.94 4.39
N ASN A 91 16.81 37.61 4.22
CA ASN A 91 16.75 38.93 3.54
C ASN A 91 16.33 40.10 4.45
N ALA A 92 16.29 39.92 5.78
CA ALA A 92 15.77 40.92 6.72
C ALA A 92 16.80 41.51 7.71
N ASN A 93 18.10 41.28 7.56
CA ASN A 93 19.08 41.84 8.48
C ASN A 93 20.31 42.47 7.79
N SER A 94 20.09 43.62 7.16
CA SER A 94 21.19 44.51 6.78
C SER A 94 20.77 45.97 6.86
N ASN A 95 20.24 46.44 8.00
CA ASN A 95 20.06 47.88 8.23
C ASN A 95 20.25 48.21 9.71
N GLY A 96 21.48 48.56 10.09
CA GLY A 96 21.76 49.01 11.45
C GLY A 96 23.21 49.28 11.79
N ALA A 97 24.03 49.80 10.87
CA ALA A 97 25.36 50.31 11.19
C ALA A 97 25.23 51.60 12.04
N LYS A 98 25.09 51.46 13.37
CA LYS A 98 25.22 52.59 14.30
C LYS A 98 26.69 52.77 14.68
N LYS A 99 27.28 53.81 14.09
CA LYS A 99 28.64 54.30 14.32
C LYS A 99 28.76 54.85 15.74
N TRP A 100 29.73 54.36 16.50
CA TRP A 100 30.23 55.02 17.71
C TRP A 100 31.63 55.56 17.37
N ASN A 101 31.80 56.89 17.37
CA ASN A 101 33.12 57.49 17.42
C ASN A 101 33.36 57.95 18.86
N GLN A 102 34.35 57.35 19.52
CA GLN A 102 35.01 57.86 20.71
C GLN A 102 36.31 58.54 20.27
N GLY A 103 36.63 59.69 20.88
CA GLY A 103 37.92 60.39 20.73
C GLY A 103 37.77 61.83 20.32
#